data_AF-A0A1V6HE81-F1
#
_entry.id   AF-A0A1V6HE81-F1
#
_cell.length_a   1.000
_cell.length_b   1.000
_cell.length_c   1.000
_cell.angle_alpha   90.00
_cell.angle_beta   90.00
_cell.angle_gamma   90.00
#
_symmetry.space_group_name_H-M   'P 1'
#
loop_
_entity.id
_entity.type
_entity.pdbx_description
1 polymer ?
#
loop_
_entity_poly.entity_id
_entity_poly.type
_entity_poly.pdbx_seq_one_letter_code
_entity_poly.pdbx_strand_id
1 'polypeptide(L)'
;MTHPAGYDSVGIIVLTYTDGDGDLGLDKKDTTSYNFFVTYYKMNNGVLSPGTIFNPVTQTYDTIFFNNRFYDLAPPDYIGWIKGEIEDTIRPLYDPRSSKSRDTIMFQIYMTDRAGNKSNIVETPIIVVQNP
;
A
#
# COMPACT_ATOMS: atom_id res chain seq x y z
N MET A 1 -3.02 -13.85 -6.91
CA MET A 1 -3.88 -15.03 -7.22
C MET A 1 -4.80 -14.71 -8.38
N THR A 2 -4.81 -15.59 -9.39
CA THR A 2 -5.66 -15.44 -10.58
C THR A 2 -7.08 -15.94 -10.29
N HIS A 3 -8.08 -15.14 -10.63
CA HIS A 3 -9.49 -15.48 -10.56
C HIS A 3 -9.85 -16.56 -11.60
N PRO A 4 -10.84 -17.44 -11.38
CA PRO A 4 -11.23 -18.48 -12.35
C PRO A 4 -11.57 -17.98 -13.77
N ALA A 5 -11.95 -16.71 -13.89
CA ALA A 5 -12.19 -16.04 -15.18
C ALA A 5 -10.91 -15.54 -15.89
N GLY A 6 -9.72 -15.79 -15.33
CA GLY A 6 -8.44 -15.51 -15.97
C GLY A 6 -7.85 -14.10 -15.73
N TYR A 7 -8.32 -13.36 -14.71
CA TYR A 7 -7.78 -12.05 -14.34
C TYR A 7 -7.16 -12.05 -12.94
N ASP A 8 -6.25 -11.14 -12.63
CA ASP A 8 -5.55 -11.11 -11.34
C ASP A 8 -6.31 -10.26 -10.32
N SER A 9 -6.86 -10.92 -9.29
CA SER A 9 -7.77 -10.26 -8.33
C SER A 9 -7.09 -9.80 -7.04
N VAL A 10 -5.99 -10.45 -6.65
CA VAL A 10 -5.35 -10.25 -5.33
C VAL A 10 -3.83 -10.25 -5.49
N GLY A 11 -3.18 -9.28 -4.83
CA GLY A 11 -1.74 -9.25 -4.57
C GLY A 11 -1.44 -9.26 -3.07
N ILE A 12 -0.30 -9.83 -2.69
CA ILE A 12 0.19 -9.82 -1.31
C ILE A 12 1.49 -9.03 -1.32
N ILE A 13 1.56 -8.01 -0.47
CA ILE A 13 2.77 -7.22 -0.22
C ILE A 13 3.38 -7.75 1.07
N VAL A 14 4.66 -8.12 1.03
CA VAL A 14 5.45 -8.50 2.21
C VAL A 14 6.62 -7.55 2.33
N LEU A 15 6.76 -6.93 3.49
CA LEU A 15 7.82 -5.98 3.79
C LEU A 15 8.55 -6.40 5.05
N THR A 16 9.87 -6.21 5.08
CA THR A 16 10.66 -6.31 6.30
C THR A 16 10.83 -4.92 6.90
N TYR A 17 10.80 -4.82 8.23
CA TYR A 17 11.00 -3.56 8.94
C TYR A 17 12.03 -3.70 10.05
N THR A 18 12.61 -2.56 10.43
CA THR A 18 13.40 -2.39 11.64
C THR A 18 13.05 -1.02 12.20
N ASP A 19 12.65 -0.98 13.46
CA ASP A 19 12.30 0.21 14.21
C ASP A 19 13.25 0.30 15.42
N GLY A 20 13.75 1.50 15.69
CA GLY A 20 14.90 1.74 16.57
C GLY A 20 14.55 1.90 18.05
N ASP A 21 13.34 2.36 18.34
CA ASP A 21 12.88 2.68 19.70
C ASP A 21 11.57 1.99 20.09
N GLY A 22 10.96 1.24 19.16
CA GLY A 22 9.88 0.31 19.47
C GLY A 22 8.51 0.98 19.42
N ASP A 23 8.42 2.12 18.77
CA ASP A 23 7.25 2.96 18.72
C ASP A 23 6.43 2.78 17.42
N LEU A 24 6.82 1.85 16.53
CA LEU A 24 6.09 1.54 15.30
C LEU A 24 4.68 0.99 15.57
N GLY A 25 3.67 1.61 14.95
CA GLY A 25 2.26 1.29 15.13
C GLY A 25 1.43 2.47 15.65
N LEU A 26 0.11 2.37 15.55
CA LEU A 26 -0.82 3.33 16.15
C LEU A 26 -1.28 2.88 17.53
N ASP A 27 -1.55 3.85 18.41
CA ASP A 27 -2.27 3.59 19.66
C ASP A 27 -3.64 2.96 19.35
N LYS A 28 -4.04 1.97 20.15
CA LYS A 28 -5.31 1.23 19.96
C LYS A 28 -6.57 2.12 20.00
N LYS A 29 -6.48 3.31 20.57
CA LYS A 29 -7.56 4.31 20.60
C LYS A 29 -7.64 5.13 19.31
N ASP A 30 -6.58 5.18 18.51
CA ASP A 30 -6.63 5.83 17.19
C ASP A 30 -7.35 4.93 16.19
N THR A 31 -8.57 5.33 15.86
CA THR A 31 -9.46 4.62 14.93
C THR A 31 -9.65 5.36 13.62
N THR A 32 -8.93 6.47 13.40
CA THR A 32 -9.09 7.30 12.20
C THR A 32 -7.85 7.38 11.33
N SER A 33 -6.65 7.36 11.92
CA SER A 33 -5.40 7.58 11.18
C SER A 33 -4.92 6.35 10.40
N TYR A 34 -4.09 6.60 9.39
CA TYR A 34 -3.32 5.57 8.69
C TYR A 34 -1.84 5.70 9.06
N ASN A 35 -1.13 4.59 9.14
CA ASN A 35 0.32 4.54 9.36
C ASN A 35 1.06 3.62 8.38
N PHE A 36 0.31 2.97 7.48
CA PHE A 36 0.84 2.17 6.38
C PHE A 36 0.34 2.77 5.07
N PHE A 37 1.23 3.37 4.29
CA PHE A 37 0.86 4.16 3.13
C PHE A 37 1.30 3.47 1.85
N VAL A 38 0.35 3.19 0.96
CA VAL A 38 0.60 2.47 -0.29
C VAL A 38 0.03 3.28 -1.44
N THR A 39 0.91 3.82 -2.27
CA THR A 39 0.53 4.56 -3.48
C THR A 39 0.57 3.64 -4.68
N TYR A 40 -0.51 3.64 -5.46
CA TYR A 40 -0.60 2.86 -6.69
C TYR A 40 -0.09 3.65 -7.90
N TYR A 41 0.82 3.05 -8.67
CA TYR A 41 1.33 3.58 -9.92
C TYR A 41 0.92 2.67 -11.07
N LYS A 42 0.63 3.29 -12.21
CA LYS A 42 0.36 2.60 -13.48
C LYS A 42 1.25 3.12 -14.58
N MET A 43 1.65 2.24 -15.47
CA MET A 43 2.46 2.58 -16.64
C MET A 43 1.56 2.86 -17.84
N ASN A 44 1.78 4.01 -18.49
CA ASN A 44 1.18 4.33 -19.78
C ASN A 44 2.26 4.82 -20.73
N ASN A 45 2.33 4.22 -21.92
CA ASN A 45 3.32 4.57 -22.95
C ASN A 45 4.77 4.61 -22.41
N GLY A 46 5.14 3.66 -21.56
CA GLY A 46 6.47 3.55 -20.95
C GLY A 46 6.72 4.46 -19.75
N VAL A 47 5.76 5.30 -19.35
CA VAL A 47 5.89 6.23 -18.21
C VAL A 47 5.05 5.74 -17.03
N LEU A 48 5.69 5.57 -15.87
CA LEU A 48 5.00 5.33 -14.60
C LEU A 48 4.47 6.65 -14.04
N SER A 49 3.19 6.66 -13.67
CA SER A 49 2.54 7.78 -12.99
C SER A 49 1.58 7.27 -11.92
N PRO A 50 1.25 8.05 -10.89
CA PRO A 50 0.20 7.69 -9.94
C PRO A 50 -1.08 7.32 -10.68
N GLY A 51 -1.68 6.18 -10.33
CA GLY A 51 -3.00 5.83 -10.82
C GLY A 51 -4.03 6.72 -10.14
N THR A 52 -5.01 7.18 -10.91
CA THR A 52 -6.02 8.12 -10.41
C THR A 52 -7.44 7.62 -10.59
N ILE A 53 -8.34 8.16 -9.77
CA ILE A 53 -9.78 7.95 -9.84
C ILE A 53 -10.51 9.27 -9.86
N PHE A 54 -11.48 9.38 -10.76
CA PHE A 54 -12.35 10.54 -10.80
C PHE A 54 -13.24 10.54 -9.56
N ASN A 55 -13.17 11.62 -8.79
CA ASN A 55 -14.01 11.87 -7.64
C ASN A 55 -15.20 12.75 -8.07
N PRO A 56 -16.43 12.21 -8.07
CA PRO A 56 -17.60 12.95 -8.53
C PRO A 56 -18.01 14.09 -7.59
N VAL A 57 -17.57 14.07 -6.32
CA VAL A 57 -17.89 15.12 -5.33
C VAL A 57 -17.03 16.35 -5.57
N THR A 58 -15.72 16.15 -5.75
CA THR A 58 -14.76 17.25 -5.99
C THR A 58 -14.61 17.60 -7.46
N GLN A 59 -15.11 16.77 -8.37
CA GLN A 59 -14.90 16.86 -9.82
C GLN A 59 -13.42 16.85 -10.24
N THR A 60 -12.57 16.22 -9.43
CA THR A 60 -11.11 16.09 -9.67
C THR A 60 -10.70 14.63 -9.79
N TYR A 61 -9.47 14.39 -10.29
CA TYR A 61 -8.84 13.08 -10.23
C TYR A 61 -7.98 12.98 -8.97
N ASP A 62 -8.31 12.04 -8.11
CA ASP A 62 -7.57 11.78 -6.88
C ASP A 62 -6.63 10.59 -7.08
N THR A 63 -5.49 10.58 -6.38
CA THR A 63 -4.55 9.46 -6.42
C THR A 63 -5.17 8.25 -5.72
N ILE A 64 -4.95 7.06 -6.27
CA ILE A 64 -5.38 5.80 -5.68
C ILE A 64 -4.39 5.38 -4.59
N PHE A 65 -4.92 5.20 -3.39
CA PHE A 65 -4.17 4.72 -2.24
C PHE A 65 -4.75 3.41 -1.71
N PHE A 66 -3.88 2.52 -1.25
CA PHE A 66 -4.22 1.31 -0.49
C PHE A 66 -3.73 1.46 0.95
N ASN A 67 -3.95 2.65 1.54
CA ASN A 67 -3.49 2.94 2.89
C ASN A 67 -4.20 2.03 3.90
N ASN A 68 -3.43 1.56 4.87
CA ASN A 68 -3.90 0.70 5.93
C ASN A 68 -3.38 1.17 7.30
N ARG A 69 -3.83 0.48 8.34
CA ARG A 69 -3.44 0.75 9.72
C ARG A 69 -3.02 -0.53 10.41
N PHE A 70 -2.05 -0.42 11.31
CA PHE A 70 -1.72 -1.46 12.27
C PHE A 70 -1.40 -0.84 13.62
N TYR A 71 -1.73 -1.56 14.68
CA TYR A 71 -1.47 -1.12 16.05
C TYR A 71 -0.05 -1.42 16.49
N ASP A 72 0.31 -0.93 17.67
CA ASP A 72 1.56 -1.20 18.37
C ASP A 72 2.05 -2.64 18.20
N LEU A 73 3.25 -2.76 17.63
CA LEU A 73 3.90 -4.06 17.43
C LEU A 73 4.73 -4.48 18.65
N ALA A 74 5.15 -3.51 19.47
CA ALA A 74 5.81 -3.74 20.74
C ALA A 74 4.80 -3.75 21.91
N PRO A 75 5.12 -4.42 23.03
CA PRO A 75 4.36 -4.30 24.27
C PRO A 75 4.34 -2.85 24.79
N PRO A 76 3.35 -2.48 25.63
CA PRO A 76 3.36 -1.20 26.34
C PRO A 76 4.67 -0.98 27.11
N ASP A 77 5.15 0.26 27.12
CA ASP A 77 6.38 0.70 27.81
C ASP A 77 7.68 0.03 27.33
N TYR A 78 7.66 -0.67 26.19
CA TYR A 78 8.87 -1.22 25.58
C TYR A 78 9.78 -0.10 25.08
N ILE A 79 11.08 -0.21 25.36
CA ILE A 79 12.12 0.69 24.88
C ILE A 79 13.23 -0.16 24.28
N GLY A 80 13.40 -0.07 22.96
CA GLY A 80 14.41 -0.83 22.24
C GLY A 80 14.02 -1.03 20.79
N TRP A 81 14.88 -1.68 20.02
CA TRP A 81 14.62 -1.92 18.62
C TRP A 81 13.73 -3.15 18.41
N ILE A 82 12.80 -3.07 17.47
CA ILE A 82 12.01 -4.21 16.97
C ILE A 82 12.28 -4.43 15.49
N LYS A 83 12.12 -5.66 15.02
CA LYS A 83 12.17 -5.99 13.59
C LYS A 83 11.21 -7.13 13.28
N GLY A 84 10.77 -7.20 12.04
CA GLY A 84 9.89 -8.27 11.61
C GLY A 84 9.44 -8.09 10.17
N GLU A 85 8.34 -8.77 9.86
CA GLU A 85 7.66 -8.68 8.58
C GLU A 85 6.24 -8.16 8.77
N ILE A 86 5.78 -7.35 7.82
CA ILE A 86 4.39 -6.90 7.69
C ILE A 86 3.87 -7.43 6.35
N GLU A 87 2.70 -8.06 6.40
CA GLU A 87 1.97 -8.54 5.25
C GLU A 87 0.69 -7.71 5.08
N ASP A 88 0.43 -7.23 3.87
CA ASP A 88 -0.84 -6.60 3.51
C ASP A 88 -1.40 -7.17 2.20
N THR A 89 -2.72 -7.20 2.10
CA THR A 89 -3.43 -7.73 0.93
C THR A 89 -3.98 -6.61 0.08
N ILE A 90 -3.54 -6.53 -1.17
CA ILE A 90 -4.07 -5.61 -2.17
C ILE A 90 -5.23 -6.26 -2.91
N ARG A 91 -6.42 -5.65 -2.80
CA ARG A 91 -7.64 -6.12 -3.47
C ARG A 91 -8.58 -4.95 -3.82
N PRO A 92 -9.03 -4.82 -5.09
CA PRO A 92 -8.60 -5.59 -6.26
C PRO A 92 -7.17 -5.22 -6.68
N LEU A 93 -6.43 -6.18 -7.24
CA LEU A 93 -5.11 -5.92 -7.84
C LEU A 93 -5.22 -5.26 -9.23
N TYR A 94 -6.26 -5.62 -9.99
CA TYR A 94 -6.58 -5.04 -11.30
C TYR A 94 -7.29 -3.69 -11.19
N ASP A 95 -7.19 -2.85 -12.23
CA ASP A 95 -8.01 -1.64 -12.35
C ASP A 95 -9.32 -2.00 -13.09
N PRO A 96 -10.49 -2.03 -12.41
CA PRO A 96 -11.76 -2.42 -13.02
C PRO A 96 -12.25 -1.47 -14.13
N ARG A 97 -11.57 -0.33 -14.33
CA ARG A 97 -11.93 0.68 -15.33
C ARG A 97 -10.97 0.70 -16.51
N SER A 98 -9.92 -0.12 -16.47
CA SER A 98 -8.98 -0.20 -17.57
C SER A 98 -9.63 -0.86 -18.78
N SER A 99 -9.45 -0.26 -19.96
CA SER A 99 -9.85 -0.86 -21.23
C SER A 99 -8.79 -1.81 -21.81
N LYS A 100 -7.63 -1.95 -21.14
CA LYS A 100 -6.56 -2.86 -21.57
C LYS A 100 -6.79 -4.24 -20.97
N SER A 101 -6.49 -5.28 -21.73
CA SER A 101 -6.47 -6.66 -21.21
C SER A 101 -5.35 -6.90 -20.19
N ARG A 102 -4.30 -6.07 -20.22
CA ARG A 102 -3.19 -6.08 -19.27
C ARG A 102 -2.77 -4.67 -18.90
N ASP A 103 -2.50 -4.46 -17.63
CA ASP A 103 -1.81 -3.28 -17.14
C ASP A 103 -0.45 -3.63 -16.57
N THR A 104 0.38 -2.60 -16.44
CA THR A 104 1.71 -2.68 -15.83
C THR A 104 1.72 -1.68 -14.69
N ILE A 105 1.90 -2.19 -13.48
CA ILE A 105 1.69 -1.44 -12.24
C ILE A 105 2.91 -1.54 -11.32
N MET A 106 2.96 -0.66 -10.33
CA MET A 106 3.96 -0.63 -9.27
C MET A 106 3.33 -0.05 -8.01
N PHE A 107 3.81 -0.47 -6.84
CA PHE A 107 3.42 0.15 -5.57
C PHE A 107 4.62 0.83 -4.94
N GLN A 108 4.38 2.01 -4.37
CA GLN A 108 5.33 2.72 -3.52
C GLN A 108 4.80 2.72 -2.10
N ILE A 109 5.61 2.25 -1.14
CA ILE A 109 5.20 2.03 0.24
C ILE A 109 6.11 2.79 1.20
N TYR A 110 5.50 3.37 2.24
CA TYR A 110 6.20 3.84 3.44
C TYR A 110 5.30 3.69 4.67
N MET A 111 5.90 3.80 5.85
CA MET A 111 5.20 3.77 7.13
C MET A 111 5.52 4.99 7.97
N THR A 112 4.68 5.26 8.96
CA THR A 112 4.96 6.22 10.03
C THR A 112 4.82 5.57 11.39
N ASP A 113 5.66 5.97 12.34
CA ASP A 113 5.50 5.57 13.74
C ASP A 113 4.54 6.50 14.50
N ARG A 114 4.37 6.26 15.81
CA ARG A 114 3.49 7.08 16.67
C ARG A 114 4.07 8.46 16.97
N ALA A 115 5.39 8.63 16.91
CA ALA A 115 6.06 9.93 17.03
C ALA A 115 5.96 10.78 15.75
N GLY A 116 5.45 10.20 14.67
CA GLY A 116 5.27 10.83 13.37
C GLY A 116 6.51 10.78 12.47
N ASN A 117 7.53 9.99 12.80
CA ASN A 117 8.65 9.80 11.91
C ASN A 117 8.25 8.91 10.73
N LYS A 118 8.82 9.22 9.56
CA LYS A 118 8.55 8.53 8.31
C LYS A 118 9.69 7.56 8.00
N SER A 119 9.34 6.32 7.63
CA SER A 119 10.30 5.33 7.16
C SER A 119 10.96 5.73 5.83
N ASN A 120 11.94 4.93 5.40
CA ASN A 120 12.32 4.92 3.99
C ASN A 120 11.12 4.55 3.10
N ILE A 121 11.18 5.03 1.87
CA ILE A 121 10.23 4.65 0.81
C ILE A 121 10.82 3.43 0.09
N VAL A 122 9.97 2.43 -0.16
CA VAL A 122 10.32 1.26 -0.98
C VAL A 122 9.34 1.13 -2.14
N GLU A 123 9.80 0.50 -3.21
CA GLU A 123 9.02 0.27 -4.42
C GLU A 123 9.00 -1.22 -4.72
N THR A 124 7.85 -1.72 -5.15
CA THR A 124 7.78 -3.07 -5.69
C THR A 124 8.48 -3.11 -7.05
N PRO A 125 8.92 -4.29 -7.51
CA PRO A 125 9.15 -4.49 -8.94
C PRO A 125 7.90 -4.11 -9.74
N ILE A 126 8.09 -3.92 -11.05
CA ILE A 126 6.99 -3.77 -11.98
C ILE A 126 6.20 -5.09 -12.04
N ILE A 127 4.88 -5.00 -11.97
CA ILE A 127 3.95 -6.14 -11.99
C ILE A 127 3.07 -6.01 -13.23
N VAL A 128 2.98 -7.08 -14.03
CA VAL A 128 2.00 -7.16 -15.12
C VAL A 128 0.74 -7.81 -14.57
N VAL A 129 -0.38 -7.11 -14.67
CA VAL A 129 -1.68 -7.51 -14.12
C VAL A 129 -2.65 -7.77 -15.26
N GLN A 130 -3.30 -8.93 -15.22
CA GLN A 130 -4.35 -9.26 -16.16
C GLN A 130 -5.69 -8.72 -15.69
N ASN A 131 -6.36 -7.94 -16.54
CA ASN A 131 -7.66 -7.33 -16.25
C ASN A 131 -8.81 -8.23 -16.75
N PRO A 132 -10.03 -8.10 -16.17
CA PRO A 132 -11.23 -8.76 -16.66
C PRO A 132 -11.62 -8.39 -18.10
#